data_AF-A0A485AWX8-F1
#
_entry.id   AF-A0A485AWX8-F1
#
_cell.length_a   1.000
_cell.length_b   1.000
_cell.length_c   1.000
_cell.angle_alpha   90.00
_cell.angle_beta   90.00
_cell.angle_gamma   90.00
#
_symmetry.space_group_name_H-M   'P 1'
#
loop_
_entity.id
_entity.type
_entity.pdbx_description
1 polymer ?
#
loop_
_entity_poly.entity_id
_entity_poly.type
_entity_poly.pdbx_seq_one_letter_code
_entity_poly.pdbx_strand_id
1 'polypeptide(L)'
;MVAENPPSLTEPLARDILRALALSPDQVLQLTPDRVAMLPQDSRCNSWRLGTDAPLPLAGAQLSTPAFDELQTSAPARMALWQQICAHEHDFYPQHG
;
A
#
# COMPACT_ATOMS: atom_id res chain seq x y z
N MET A 1 2.28 4.34 2.01
CA MET A 1 3.00 3.04 2.08
C MET A 1 3.56 2.88 3.48
N VAL A 2 3.36 1.73 4.11
CA VAL A 2 3.77 1.51 5.51
C VAL A 2 4.56 0.22 5.64
N ALA A 3 5.76 0.29 6.19
CA ALA A 3 6.64 -0.84 6.44
C ALA A 3 7.73 -0.43 7.45
N GLU A 4 8.28 -1.40 8.19
CA GLU A 4 9.46 -1.15 9.04
C GLU A 4 10.67 -0.73 8.19
N ASN A 5 10.88 -1.44 7.07
CA ASN A 5 11.93 -1.15 6.10
C ASN A 5 11.28 -0.93 4.73
N PRO A 6 10.84 0.30 4.42
CA PRO A 6 10.16 0.57 3.16
C PRO A 6 11.13 0.42 1.97
N PRO A 7 10.70 -0.20 0.85
CA PRO A 7 11.53 -0.29 -0.35
C PRO A 7 11.73 1.09 -0.99
N SER A 8 12.75 1.25 -1.84
CA SER A 8 12.82 2.47 -2.65
C SER A 8 11.60 2.55 -3.59
N LEU A 9 10.98 3.73 -3.69
CA LEU A 9 9.90 3.97 -4.66
C LEU A 9 10.39 3.88 -6.11
N THR A 10 11.70 3.82 -6.34
CA THR A 10 12.30 3.59 -7.66
C THR A 10 12.49 2.11 -8.00
N GLU A 11 12.31 1.19 -7.05
CA GLU A 11 12.39 -0.26 -7.30
C GLU A 11 11.38 -0.67 -8.38
N PRO A 12 11.74 -1.53 -9.35
CA PRO A 12 10.85 -1.89 -10.46
C PRO A 12 9.49 -2.41 -9.99
N LEU A 13 9.47 -3.36 -9.05
CA LEU A 13 8.22 -3.93 -8.54
C LEU A 13 7.40 -2.89 -7.77
N ALA A 14 8.03 -2.03 -6.97
CA ALA A 14 7.33 -0.97 -6.25
C ALA A 14 6.67 -0.01 -7.24
N ARG A 15 7.38 0.41 -8.29
CA ARG A 15 6.83 1.27 -9.35
C ARG A 15 5.66 0.62 -10.09
N ASP A 16 5.76 -0.67 -10.37
CA ASP A 16 4.69 -1.40 -11.06
C ASP A 16 3.44 -1.51 -10.18
N ILE A 17 3.59 -1.76 -8.88
CA ILE A 17 2.48 -1.78 -7.93
C ILE A 17 1.85 -0.38 -7.81
N LEU A 18 2.65 0.68 -7.68
CA LEU A 18 2.11 2.05 -7.64
C LEU A 18 1.35 2.40 -8.92
N ARG A 19 1.86 2.01 -10.09
CA ARG A 19 1.15 2.17 -11.37
C ARG A 19 -0.15 1.39 -11.37
N ALA A 20 -0.15 0.18 -10.83
CA ALA A 20 -1.35 -0.64 -10.63
C ALA A 20 -2.30 -0.08 -9.55
N LEU A 21 -1.95 1.00 -8.86
CA LEU A 21 -2.85 1.76 -7.98
C LEU A 21 -3.20 3.13 -8.58
N ALA A 22 -2.81 3.39 -9.84
CA ALA A 22 -2.89 4.70 -10.50
C ALA A 22 -2.17 5.84 -9.74
N LEU A 23 -1.10 5.52 -9.02
CA LEU A 23 -0.29 6.48 -8.26
C LEU A 23 1.08 6.71 -8.90
N SER A 24 1.55 7.96 -8.85
CA SER A 24 2.95 8.31 -9.09
C SER A 24 3.76 8.30 -7.79
N PRO A 25 5.09 8.07 -7.83
CA PRO A 25 5.93 8.02 -6.63
C PRO A 25 5.85 9.27 -5.74
N ASP A 26 5.69 10.46 -6.34
CA ASP A 26 5.55 11.74 -5.63
C ASP A 26 4.25 11.87 -4.83
N GLN A 27 3.25 11.03 -5.13
CA GLN A 27 2.00 10.96 -4.37
C GLN A 27 2.08 10.00 -3.17
N VAL A 28 3.23 9.35 -2.96
CA VAL A 28 3.38 8.30 -1.93
C VAL A 28 4.18 8.81 -0.75
N LEU A 29 3.54 8.82 0.42
CA LEU A 29 4.23 8.98 1.70
C LEU A 29 4.61 7.61 2.27
N GLN A 30 5.90 7.42 2.57
CA GLN A 30 6.43 6.22 3.24
C GLN A 30 6.57 6.49 4.75
N LEU A 31 5.94 5.66 5.57
CA LEU A 31 5.98 5.76 7.03
C LEU A 31 6.30 4.39 7.65
N THR A 32 6.95 4.39 8.81
CA THR A 32 6.97 3.21 9.69
C THR A 32 5.64 3.11 10.45
N PRO A 33 5.25 1.92 10.94
CA PRO A 33 4.01 1.76 11.72
C PRO A 33 3.89 2.75 12.89
N ASP A 34 4.98 2.98 13.64
CA ASP A 34 5.00 3.94 14.74
C ASP A 34 4.68 5.37 14.30
N ARG A 35 5.12 5.78 13.11
CA ARG A 35 4.83 7.12 12.57
C ARG A 35 3.38 7.26 12.12
N VAL A 36 2.72 6.17 11.76
CA VAL A 36 1.28 6.19 11.44
C VAL A 36 0.46 6.51 12.69
N ALA A 37 0.86 5.98 13.86
CA ALA A 37 0.19 6.28 15.13
C ALA A 37 0.31 7.76 15.55
N MET A 38 1.23 8.52 14.94
CA MET A 38 1.41 9.96 15.17
C MET A 38 0.60 10.84 14.22
N LEU A 39 -0.13 10.27 13.25
CA LEU A 39 -0.96 11.05 12.35
C LEU A 39 -2.14 11.70 13.09
N PRO A 40 -2.63 12.87 12.63
CA PRO A 40 -3.85 13.47 13.17
C PRO A 40 -5.02 12.49 13.16
N GLN A 41 -5.89 12.53 14.18
CA GLN A 41 -6.97 11.55 14.37
C GLN A 41 -7.95 11.47 13.17
N ASP A 42 -8.19 12.58 12.49
CA ASP A 42 -9.10 12.64 11.32
C ASP A 42 -8.39 12.40 9.98
N SER A 43 -7.16 11.88 10.01
CA SER A 43 -6.42 11.56 8.78
C SER A 43 -7.14 10.46 8.00
N ARG A 44 -7.33 10.71 6.70
CA ARG A 44 -7.86 9.72 5.76
C ARG A 44 -6.94 9.60 4.57
N CYS A 45 -6.46 8.39 4.30
CA CYS A 45 -5.66 8.08 3.14
C CYS A 45 -5.67 6.57 2.88
N ASN A 46 -5.72 6.18 1.61
CA ASN A 46 -5.51 4.80 1.24
C ASN A 46 -4.09 4.38 1.57
N SER A 47 -3.93 3.15 2.01
CA SER A 47 -2.65 2.66 2.51
C SER A 47 -2.33 1.29 1.94
N TRP A 48 -1.04 1.07 1.69
CA TRP A 48 -0.49 -0.25 1.42
C TRP A 48 0.55 -0.54 2.50
N ARG A 49 0.31 -1.61 3.27
CA ARG A 49 1.17 -2.11 4.35
C ARG A 49 1.94 -3.36 3.90
N LEU A 50 3.23 -3.41 4.23
CA LEU A 50 4.14 -4.51 3.87
C LEU A 50 4.73 -5.14 5.14
N GLY A 51 4.51 -6.44 5.32
CA GLY A 51 5.06 -7.18 6.47
C GLY A 51 4.47 -6.75 7.82
N THR A 52 3.26 -6.18 7.81
CA THR A 52 2.53 -5.78 9.02
C THR A 52 1.14 -6.40 8.99
N ASP A 53 0.86 -7.28 9.94
CA ASP A 53 -0.42 -8.00 10.01
C ASP A 53 -1.54 -7.13 10.60
N ALA A 54 -1.19 -6.24 11.52
CA ALA A 54 -2.16 -5.38 12.18
C ALA A 54 -2.68 -4.29 11.23
N PRO A 55 -4.01 -4.08 11.13
CA PRO A 55 -4.57 -2.92 10.46
C PRO A 55 -4.09 -1.61 11.08
N LEU A 56 -3.94 -0.58 10.25
CA LEU A 56 -3.49 0.73 10.69
C LEU A 56 -4.65 1.54 11.26
N PRO A 57 -4.42 2.41 12.27
CA PRO A 57 -5.40 3.37 12.75
C PRO A 57 -5.52 4.57 11.78
N LEU A 58 -5.73 4.29 10.49
CA LEU A 58 -5.83 5.27 9.41
C LEU A 58 -7.06 4.95 8.56
N ALA A 59 -7.96 5.91 8.41
CA ALA A 59 -9.17 5.72 7.61
C ALA A 59 -8.85 5.63 6.11
N GLY A 60 -9.54 4.76 5.39
CA GLY A 60 -9.34 4.52 3.95
C GLY A 60 -9.17 3.04 3.63
N ALA A 61 -9.03 2.72 2.34
CA ALA A 61 -8.72 1.37 1.92
C ALA A 61 -7.33 0.96 2.39
N GLN A 62 -7.18 -0.27 2.89
CA GLN A 62 -5.90 -0.78 3.36
C GLN A 62 -5.55 -2.11 2.69
N LEU A 63 -4.56 -2.06 1.82
CA LEU A 63 -3.98 -3.24 1.16
C LEU A 63 -2.86 -3.82 2.01
N SER A 64 -2.82 -5.15 2.12
CA SER A 64 -1.82 -5.88 2.92
C SER A 64 -1.02 -6.84 2.08
N THR A 65 0.31 -6.81 2.23
CA THR A 65 1.18 -7.83 1.66
C THR A 65 2.17 -8.34 2.70
N PRO A 66 2.82 -9.49 2.44
CA PRO A 66 4.05 -9.83 3.13
C PRO A 66 5.13 -8.75 2.98
N ALA A 67 6.29 -8.99 3.60
CA ALA A 67 7.45 -8.13 3.42
C ALA A 67 7.86 -8.03 1.95
N PHE A 68 8.57 -6.96 1.59
CA PHE A 68 8.83 -6.64 0.18
C PHE A 68 9.74 -7.67 -0.52
N ASP A 69 10.68 -8.28 0.20
CA ASP A 69 11.53 -9.38 -0.26
C ASP A 69 10.73 -10.64 -0.59
N GLU A 70 9.77 -11.00 0.26
CA GLU A 70 8.85 -12.11 -0.02
C GLU A 70 7.93 -11.79 -1.20
N LEU A 71 7.38 -10.57 -1.26
CA LEU A 71 6.52 -10.14 -2.37
C LEU A 71 7.23 -10.19 -3.73
N GLN A 72 8.53 -9.94 -3.76
CA GLN A 72 9.36 -10.05 -4.98
C GLN A 72 9.46 -11.49 -5.49
N THR A 73 9.49 -12.48 -4.60
CA THR A 73 9.71 -13.88 -4.97
C THR A 73 8.41 -14.70 -5.05
N SER A 74 7.35 -14.27 -4.36
CA SER A 74 6.08 -14.99 -4.26
C SER A 74 5.05 -14.54 -5.30
N ALA A 75 4.88 -15.36 -6.35
CA ALA A 75 3.79 -15.16 -7.31
C ALA A 75 2.38 -15.22 -6.65
N PRO A 76 2.10 -16.14 -5.71
CA PRO A 76 0.84 -16.14 -4.97
C PRO A 76 0.60 -14.82 -4.21
N ALA A 77 1.62 -14.24 -3.58
CA ALA A 77 1.47 -12.97 -2.87
C ALA A 77 1.11 -11.82 -3.81
N ARG A 78 1.69 -11.78 -5.02
CA ARG A 78 1.35 -10.77 -6.04
C ARG A 78 -0.08 -10.94 -6.57
N MET A 79 -0.52 -12.17 -6.77
CA MET A 79 -1.91 -12.44 -7.16
C MET A 79 -2.91 -12.04 -6.08
N ALA A 80 -2.60 -12.35 -4.82
CA ALA A 80 -3.42 -11.94 -3.68
C ALA A 80 -3.47 -10.41 -3.52
N LEU A 81 -2.35 -9.71 -3.79
CA LEU A 81 -2.34 -8.24 -3.83
C LEU A 81 -3.29 -7.72 -4.92
N TRP A 82 -3.23 -8.27 -6.13
CA TRP A 82 -4.12 -7.85 -7.22
C TRP A 82 -5.60 -8.07 -6.87
N GLN A 83 -5.94 -9.20 -6.25
CA GLN A 83 -7.30 -9.46 -5.76
C GLN A 83 -7.76 -8.42 -4.73
N GLN A 84 -6.89 -8.00 -3.81
CA GLN A 84 -7.22 -6.93 -2.86
C GLN A 84 -7.42 -5.58 -3.56
N ILE A 85 -6.63 -5.26 -4.59
CA ILE A 85 -6.80 -4.04 -5.39
C ILE A 85 -8.18 -4.03 -6.05
N CYS A 86 -8.60 -5.14 -6.65
CA CYS A 86 -9.94 -5.27 -7.23
C CYS A 86 -11.04 -5.12 -6.16
N ALA A 87 -10.88 -5.70 -4.97
CA ALA A 87 -11.85 -5.56 -3.88
C ALA A 87 -12.02 -4.09 -3.41
N HIS A 88 -10.99 -3.26 -3.61
CA HIS A 88 -10.97 -1.84 -3.28
C HIS A 88 -10.99 -0.95 -4.53
N GLU A 89 -11.53 -1.44 -5.66
CA GLU A 89 -11.47 -0.71 -6.93
C GLU A 89 -12.06 0.70 -6.84
N HIS A 90 -13.14 0.89 -6.07
CA HIS A 90 -13.80 2.19 -5.91
C HIS A 90 -12.93 3.22 -5.17
N ASP A 91 -12.00 2.74 -4.33
CA ASP A 91 -11.10 3.60 -3.56
C ASP A 91 -9.87 4.02 -4.37
N PHE A 92 -9.41 3.18 -5.31
CA PHE A 92 -8.22 3.42 -6.14
C PHE A 92 -8.52 3.90 -7.56
N TYR A 93 -9.70 3.56 -8.08
CA TYR A 93 -10.19 3.93 -9.40
C TYR A 93 -11.62 4.49 -9.30
N PRO A 94 -11.80 5.66 -8.67
CA PRO A 94 -13.11 6.27 -8.57
C PRO A 94 -13.66 6.51 -9.98
N GLN A 95 -14.88 6.01 -10.26
CA GLN A 95 -15.55 6.28 -11.52
C GLN A 95 -15.79 7.79 -11.62
N HIS A 96 -15.13 8.45 -12.58
CA HIS A 96 -15.48 9.81 -12.95
C HIS A 96 -16.77 9.74 -13.76
N GLY A 97 -17.88 10.10 -13.12
CA GLY A 97 -19.18 10.29 -13.79
C GLY A 97 -19.16 11.47 -14.75
#